data_AF-A0A0M2R4X1-F1
#
_entry.id   AF-A0A0M2R4X1-F1
#
_cell.length_a   1.000
_cell.length_b   1.000
_cell.length_c   1.000
_cell.angle_alpha   90.00
_cell.angle_beta   90.00
_cell.angle_gamma   90.00
#
_symmetry.space_group_name_H-M   'P 1'
#
loop_
_entity.id
_entity.type
_entity.pdbx_description
1 polymer ?
#
loop_
_entity_poly.entity_id
_entity_poly.type
_entity_poly.pdbx_seq_one_letter_code
_entity_poly.pdbx_strand_id
1 'polypeptide(L)'
;MNEKSDLLSVVVDPDGDQVYVHADLNGLKKLRNTIDSMISKLESDQCDHDHLRAEEWAGDELTTSMLEAEKKNGCTQVHHVKLYAWNTEWKKKHGLFKG
;
A
#
# COMPACT_ATOMS: atom_id res chain seq x y z
N MET A 1 25.31 -7.52 -13.33
CA MET A 1 24.10 -7.83 -12.54
C MET A 1 23.15 -6.67 -12.78
N ASN A 2 21.96 -6.93 -13.34
CA ASN A 2 20.97 -5.87 -13.57
C ASN A 2 20.40 -5.45 -12.22
N GLU A 3 21.04 -4.46 -11.60
CA GLU A 3 20.45 -3.69 -10.51
C GLU A 3 19.28 -2.90 -11.07
N LYS A 4 18.06 -3.24 -10.65
CA LYS A 4 16.93 -2.35 -10.31
C LYS A 4 15.64 -3.14 -10.33
N SER A 5 15.44 -3.93 -9.28
CA SER A 5 14.09 -4.14 -8.77
C SER A 5 13.81 -2.93 -7.90
N ASP A 6 12.85 -2.08 -8.27
CA ASP A 6 12.38 -1.04 -7.37
C ASP A 6 11.90 -1.69 -6.06
N LEU A 7 12.23 -1.10 -4.91
CA LEU A 7 11.77 -1.60 -3.61
C LEU A 7 10.49 -0.88 -3.18
N LEU A 8 9.41 -1.63 -3.02
CA LEU A 8 8.22 -1.23 -2.26
C LEU A 8 7.65 -2.48 -1.58
N SER A 9 7.86 -2.64 -0.28
CA SER A 9 7.36 -3.76 0.50
C SER A 9 6.52 -3.26 1.67
N VAL A 10 5.47 -4.01 2.00
CA VAL A 10 4.62 -3.76 3.17
C VAL A 10 4.64 -5.00 4.05
N VAL A 11 4.97 -4.81 5.31
CA VAL A 11 5.02 -5.85 6.32
C VAL A 11 4.09 -5.46 7.46
N VAL A 12 3.32 -6.39 7.98
CA VAL A 12 2.48 -6.17 9.17
C VAL A 12 3.13 -6.83 10.37
N ASP A 13 3.11 -6.15 11.51
CA ASP A 13 3.55 -6.73 12.77
C ASP A 13 2.60 -7.85 13.23
N PRO A 14 3.00 -8.69 14.20
CA PRO A 14 2.17 -9.83 14.61
C PRO A 14 0.79 -9.44 15.15
N ASP A 15 0.70 -8.27 15.80
CA ASP A 15 -0.51 -7.78 16.43
C ASP A 15 -1.44 -7.08 15.43
N GLY A 16 -0.93 -6.67 14.26
CA GLY A 16 -1.69 -5.94 13.25
C GLY A 16 -1.81 -4.44 13.54
N ASP A 17 -1.17 -3.96 14.59
CA ASP A 17 -1.22 -2.56 15.04
C ASP A 17 -0.24 -1.67 14.26
N GLN A 18 0.78 -2.27 13.65
CA GLN A 18 1.79 -1.56 12.88
C GLN A 18 2.00 -2.18 11.50
N VAL A 19 2.16 -1.31 10.52
CA VAL A 19 2.66 -1.67 9.19
C VAL A 19 4.00 -0.99 8.95
N TYR A 20 4.96 -1.76 8.45
CA TYR A 20 6.25 -1.27 8.02
C TYR A 20 6.22 -1.14 6.51
N VAL A 21 6.55 0.05 6.00
CA VAL A 21 6.67 0.30 4.56
C VAL A 21 8.14 0.51 4.25
N HIS A 22 8.73 -0.46 3.54
CA HIS A 22 10.10 -0.40 3.05
C HIS A 22 10.08 0.05 1.60
N ALA A 23 10.69 1.19 1.30
CA ALA A 23 10.71 1.70 -0.06
C ALA A 23 12.02 2.38 -0.40
N ASP A 24 12.47 2.20 -1.64
CA ASP A 24 13.50 3.04 -2.24
C ASP A 24 12.87 4.26 -2.97
N LEU A 25 13.70 5.08 -3.61
CA LEU A 25 13.24 6.25 -4.35
C LEU A 25 12.18 5.90 -5.42
N ASN A 26 12.34 4.79 -6.13
CA ASN A 26 11.42 4.42 -7.19
C ASN A 26 10.12 3.82 -6.64
N GLY A 27 10.20 3.01 -5.58
CA GLY A 27 9.01 2.53 -4.87
C GLY A 27 8.19 3.66 -4.26
N LEU A 28 8.85 4.66 -3.67
CA LEU A 28 8.18 5.88 -3.19
C LEU A 28 7.50 6.65 -4.32
N LYS A 29 8.14 6.74 -5.50
CA LYS A 29 7.51 7.36 -6.68
C LYS A 29 6.30 6.56 -7.18
N LYS A 30 6.36 5.23 -7.19
CA LYS A 30 5.22 4.37 -7.55
C LYS A 30 4.05 4.62 -6.60
N LEU A 31 4.29 4.54 -5.29
CA LEU A 31 3.27 4.80 -4.27
C LEU A 31 2.66 6.19 -4.43
N ARG A 32 3.49 7.22 -4.64
CA ARG A 32 3.02 8.58 -4.88
C ARG A 32 2.13 8.66 -6.12
N ASN A 33 2.52 8.06 -7.24
CA ASN A 33 1.73 8.10 -8.47
C ASN A 33 0.34 7.45 -8.28
N THR A 34 0.27 6.34 -7.52
CA THR A 34 -1.01 5.71 -7.15
C THR A 34 -1.88 6.68 -6.33
N ILE A 35 -1.30 7.32 -5.31
CA ILE A 35 -2.01 8.30 -4.48
C ILE A 35 -2.47 9.50 -5.33
N ASP A 36 -1.61 10.04 -6.19
CA ASP A 36 -1.94 11.16 -7.07
C ASP A 36 -3.11 10.81 -8.01
N SER A 37 -3.12 9.59 -8.58
CA SER A 37 -4.24 9.11 -9.39
C SER A 37 -5.55 9.06 -8.61
N MET A 38 -5.50 8.54 -7.38
CA MET A 38 -6.66 8.49 -6.49
C MET A 38 -7.16 9.88 -6.09
N ILE A 39 -6.25 10.83 -5.85
CA ILE A 39 -6.59 12.23 -5.58
C ILE A 39 -7.32 12.82 -6.78
N SER A 40 -6.79 12.67 -8.01
CA SER A 40 -7.45 13.20 -9.21
C SER A 40 -8.85 12.60 -9.44
N LYS A 41 -9.04 11.31 -9.18
CA LYS A 41 -10.37 10.67 -9.21
C LYS A 41 -11.30 11.31 -8.18
N LEU A 42 -10.82 11.49 -6.95
CA LEU A 42 -11.61 12.06 -5.85
C LEU A 42 -11.96 13.54 -6.08
N GLU A 43 -11.07 14.33 -6.66
CA GLU A 43 -11.32 15.71 -7.09
C GLU A 43 -12.43 15.80 -8.15
N SER A 44 -12.60 14.73 -8.92
CA SER A 44 -13.68 14.57 -9.90
C SER A 44 -14.94 13.91 -9.31
N ASP A 45 -15.05 13.88 -7.97
CA ASP A 45 -16.12 13.24 -7.18
C ASP A 45 -16.28 11.73 -7.44
N GLN A 46 -15.24 11.06 -7.94
CA GLN A 46 -15.21 9.62 -8.12
C GLN A 46 -14.58 8.97 -6.90
N CYS A 47 -15.42 8.31 -6.08
CA CYS A 47 -14.95 7.47 -4.99
C CYS A 47 -14.55 6.10 -5.54
N ASP A 48 -13.25 5.81 -5.49
CA ASP A 48 -12.68 4.57 -6.01
C ASP A 48 -11.63 4.02 -5.04
N HIS A 49 -11.00 2.91 -5.43
CA HIS A 49 -9.89 2.30 -4.74
C HIS A 49 -8.82 1.88 -5.74
N ASP A 50 -7.61 1.71 -5.23
CA ASP A 50 -6.51 1.16 -6.01
C ASP A 50 -5.87 -0.02 -5.28
N HIS A 51 -5.12 -0.81 -6.03
CA HIS A 51 -4.53 -2.07 -5.62
C HIS A 51 -3.02 -2.02 -5.83
N LEU A 52 -2.24 -2.21 -4.77
CA LEU A 52 -0.83 -2.54 -4.89
C LEU A 52 -0.68 -4.04 -4.59
N ARG A 53 -0.15 -4.81 -5.53
CA ARG A 53 -0.03 -6.26 -5.40
C ARG A 53 1.38 -6.74 -5.68
N ALA A 54 1.73 -7.84 -5.03
CA ALA A 54 2.94 -8.57 -5.34
C ALA A 54 2.77 -9.44 -6.60
N GLU A 55 3.89 -9.88 -7.17
CA GLU A 55 3.92 -10.72 -8.38
C GLU A 55 3.12 -12.00 -8.22
N GLU A 56 3.21 -12.65 -7.05
CA GLU A 56 2.49 -13.89 -6.76
C GLU A 56 0.97 -13.67 -6.68
N TRP A 57 0.52 -12.41 -6.65
CA TRP A 57 -0.88 -11.97 -6.63
C TRP A 57 -1.27 -11.19 -7.89
N ALA A 58 -0.53 -11.39 -8.98
CA ALA A 58 -0.75 -10.79 -10.29
C ALA A 58 -0.72 -9.25 -10.27
N GLY A 59 0.24 -8.67 -9.53
CA GLY A 59 0.66 -7.27 -9.66
C GLY A 59 2.18 -7.14 -9.78
N ASP A 60 2.69 -5.93 -9.91
CA ASP A 60 4.12 -5.64 -10.00
C ASP A 60 4.52 -4.45 -9.11
N GLU A 61 3.60 -4.00 -8.27
CA GLU A 61 3.76 -2.80 -7.47
C GLU A 61 4.47 -3.09 -6.15
N LEU A 62 4.25 -4.27 -5.55
CA LEU A 62 4.87 -4.70 -4.30
C LEU A 62 5.96 -5.74 -4.54
N THR A 63 7.10 -5.55 -3.87
CA THR A 63 8.12 -6.58 -3.68
C THR A 63 7.82 -7.43 -2.46
N THR A 64 8.18 -8.71 -2.51
CA THR A 64 8.07 -9.66 -1.39
C THR A 64 9.38 -9.76 -0.61
N SER A 65 9.79 -8.65 0.00
CA SER A 65 11.01 -8.57 0.81
C SER A 65 10.73 -8.04 2.21
N MET A 66 11.39 -8.60 3.21
CA MET A 66 11.26 -8.18 4.61
C MET A 66 12.58 -8.40 5.35
N LEU A 67 12.83 -7.62 6.40
CA LEU A 67 14.05 -7.71 7.19
C LEU A 67 14.09 -9.04 7.97
N GLU A 68 15.29 -9.59 8.18
CA GLU A 68 15.47 -10.80 8.99
C GLU A 68 15.00 -10.63 10.44
N ALA A 69 15.10 -9.42 10.98
CA ALA A 69 14.57 -9.11 12.32
C ALA A 69 13.04 -9.19 12.35
N GLU A 70 12.35 -8.72 11.30
CA GLU A 70 10.89 -8.78 11.19
C GLU A 70 10.40 -10.23 11.09
N LYS A 71 11.09 -11.06 10.30
CA LYS A 71 10.82 -12.51 10.24
C LYS A 71 10.95 -13.15 11.63
N LYS A 72 12.03 -12.84 12.35
CA LYS A 72 12.27 -13.36 13.71
C LYS A 72 11.22 -12.89 14.72
N ASN A 73 10.70 -11.68 14.53
CA ASN A 73 9.67 -11.11 15.38
C ASN A 73 8.25 -11.57 14.98
N GLY A 74 8.11 -12.47 14.00
CA GLY A 74 6.81 -13.03 13.60
C GLY A 74 5.97 -12.11 12.71
N CYS A 75 6.58 -11.08 12.11
CA CYS A 75 5.88 -10.21 11.17
C CYS A 75 5.47 -10.97 9.91
N THR A 76 4.43 -10.49 9.23
CA THR A 76 3.90 -11.13 8.01
C THR A 76 4.04 -10.19 6.81
N GLN A 77 4.53 -10.74 5.69
CA GLN A 77 4.58 -10.01 4.42
C GLN A 77 3.16 -9.76 3.88
N VAL A 78 2.87 -8.52 3.50
CA VAL A 78 1.62 -8.16 2.82
C VAL A 78 1.82 -8.29 1.31
N HIS A 79 0.94 -9.06 0.66
CA HIS A 79 0.95 -9.26 -0.80
C HIS A 79 -0.10 -8.42 -1.55
N HIS A 80 -1.03 -7.80 -0.83
CA HIS A 80 -2.08 -6.97 -1.41
C HIS A 80 -2.47 -5.83 -0.46
N VAL A 81 -2.20 -4.59 -0.87
CA VAL A 81 -2.71 -3.38 -0.21
C VAL A 81 -3.84 -2.80 -1.06
N LYS A 82 -4.97 -2.50 -0.42
CA LYS A 82 -6.07 -1.74 -1.03
C LYS A 82 -6.10 -0.33 -0.44
N LEU A 83 -6.03 0.66 -1.31
CA LEU A 83 -6.11 2.07 -0.95
C LEU A 83 -7.49 2.57 -1.36
N TYR A 84 -8.22 3.21 -0.45
CA TYR A 84 -9.57 3.72 -0.70
C TYR A 84 -9.61 5.25 -0.65
N ALA A 85 -10.21 5.90 -1.65
CA ALA A 85 -10.40 7.35 -1.71
C ALA A 85 -11.87 7.72 -1.57
N TRP A 86 -12.25 8.28 -0.41
CA TRP A 86 -13.64 8.56 -0.08
C TRP A 86 -13.90 10.04 0.17
N ASN A 87 -14.95 10.56 -0.47
CA ASN A 87 -15.45 11.90 -0.24
C ASN A 87 -16.21 11.97 1.10
N THR A 88 -16.70 13.16 1.46
CA THR A 88 -17.41 13.36 2.73
C THR A 88 -18.69 12.54 2.83
N GLU A 89 -19.42 12.35 1.73
CA GLU A 89 -20.65 11.54 1.72
C GLU A 89 -20.35 10.07 1.99
N TRP A 90 -19.36 9.49 1.28
CA TRP A 90 -18.95 8.10 1.46
C TRP A 90 -18.36 7.83 2.84
N LYS A 91 -17.53 8.74 3.36
CA LYS A 91 -17.03 8.66 4.75
C LYS A 91 -18.18 8.58 5.76
N LYS A 92 -19.24 9.38 5.60
CA LYS A 92 -20.43 9.34 6.47
C LYS A 92 -21.20 8.03 6.31
N LYS A 93 -21.50 7.64 5.07
CA LYS A 93 -22.26 6.44 4.73
C LYS A 93 -21.62 5.17 5.31
N HIS A 94 -20.29 5.10 5.35
CA HIS A 94 -19.54 3.93 5.83
C HIS A 94 -19.06 4.05 7.28
N GLY A 95 -19.45 5.10 8.01
CA GLY A 95 -19.10 5.21 9.43
C GLY A 95 -17.64 5.58 9.71
N LEU A 96 -16.87 6.04 8.73
CA LEU A 96 -15.45 6.43 8.88
C LEU A 96 -15.25 7.91 9.21
N PHE A 97 -16.13 8.49 10.02
CA PHE A 97 -16.05 9.90 10.46
C PHE A 97 -15.49 10.05 11.87
N LYS A 98 -15.15 8.93 12.53
CA LYS A 98 -14.55 8.93 13.87
C LYS A 98 -13.03 8.96 13.71
N GLY A 99 -12.41 10.03 14.19
CA GLY A 99 -10.97 10.18 14.37
C GLY A 99 -10.67 10.45 15.83
#